data_AF-A0AAW2JUZ8-F1
#
_entry.id   AF-A0AAW2JUZ8-F1
#
_cell.length_a   1.000
_cell.length_b   1.000
_cell.length_c   1.000
_cell.angle_alpha   90.00
_cell.angle_beta   90.00
_cell.angle_gamma   90.00
#
_symmetry.space_group_name_H-M   'P 1'
#
loop_
_entity.id
_entity.type
_entity.pdbx_description
1 polymer ?
#
loop_
_entity_poly.entity_id
_entity_poly.type
_entity_poly.pdbx_seq_one_letter_code
_entity_poly.pdbx_strand_id
1 'polypeptide(L)'
;MPFGLFLLAPHLRSWEETSILSSTLMRIGGATPSTVVMLDFHDAIANCALMDAGYIGSPYTWYSRRLQQCLDRILVSGCWMDVFPKMQVAHLELSKSDHHGLLVEAEHTIERKASSFQF
;
A
#
# COMPACT_ATOMS: atom_id res chain seq x y z
N MET A 1 11.31 8.97 17.07
CA MET A 1 9.87 9.33 17.04
C MET A 1 9.48 9.44 15.57
N PRO A 2 8.45 8.68 15.13
CA PRO A 2 8.42 8.11 13.79
C PRO A 2 7.64 8.97 12.81
N PHE A 3 8.02 8.93 11.52
CA PHE A 3 7.21 9.46 10.44
C PHE A 3 6.31 8.34 9.92
N GLY A 4 5.04 8.38 10.30
CA GLY A 4 3.97 7.65 9.62
C GLY A 4 3.47 8.50 8.45
N LEU A 5 3.60 8.00 7.23
CA LEU A 5 2.96 8.59 6.06
C LEU A 5 1.47 8.19 6.08
N PHE A 6 0.63 9.07 6.62
CA PHE A 6 -0.82 8.94 6.49
C PHE A 6 -1.24 9.45 5.11
N LEU A 7 -1.64 8.56 4.20
CA LEU A 7 -2.44 8.97 3.05
C LEU A 7 -3.87 9.26 3.55
N LEU A 8 -4.05 10.42 4.18
CA LEU A 8 -5.35 11.02 4.42
C LEU A 8 -5.66 11.95 3.24
N ALA A 9 -6.59 11.57 2.39
CA ALA A 9 -7.24 12.49 1.46
C ALA A 9 -8.62 12.87 2.05
N PRO A 10 -8.75 13.92 2.87
CA PRO A 10 -10.04 14.48 3.19
C PRO A 10 -10.46 15.39 2.04
N HIS A 11 -11.65 15.14 1.51
CA HIS A 11 -12.44 16.07 0.70
C HIS A 11 -12.26 16.04 -0.83
N LEU A 12 -12.65 14.92 -1.46
CA LEU A 12 -13.17 14.95 -2.83
C LEU A 12 -14.46 14.13 -2.87
N ARG A 13 -15.58 14.81 -3.17
CA ARG A 13 -16.88 14.18 -3.47
C ARG A 13 -16.94 13.93 -4.98
N SER A 14 -16.23 12.93 -5.47
CA SER A 14 -16.51 12.17 -6.71
C SER A 14 -15.30 11.29 -7.01
N TRP A 15 -15.24 10.13 -6.35
CA TRP A 15 -14.19 9.14 -6.53
C TRP A 15 -14.48 8.20 -7.72
N GLU A 16 -14.99 8.73 -8.84
CA GLU A 16 -15.21 7.91 -10.03
C GLU A 16 -13.89 7.59 -10.76
N GLU A 17 -12.76 8.22 -10.37
CA GLU A 17 -11.51 8.16 -11.13
C GLU A 17 -10.31 7.51 -10.43
N THR A 18 -10.42 7.06 -9.17
CA THR A 18 -9.36 6.22 -8.56
C THR A 18 -9.84 4.79 -8.37
N SER A 19 -10.17 4.14 -9.48
CA SER A 19 -10.21 2.69 -9.53
C SER A 19 -8.77 2.16 -9.52
N ILE A 20 -8.12 2.18 -8.36
CA ILE A 20 -6.81 1.55 -8.17
C ILE A 20 -7.01 0.03 -8.18
N LEU A 21 -6.99 -0.51 -9.39
CA LEU A 21 -6.43 -1.79 -9.83
C LEU A 21 -6.46 -2.90 -8.77
N SER A 22 -7.67 -3.37 -8.50
CA SER A 22 -7.94 -4.59 -7.76
C SER A 22 -7.28 -5.77 -8.46
N SER A 23 -6.31 -6.41 -7.80
CA SER A 23 -5.95 -7.79 -8.13
C SER A 23 -7.21 -8.64 -8.03
N THR A 24 -7.55 -9.37 -9.11
CA THR A 24 -8.70 -10.29 -9.16
C THR A 24 -8.70 -11.32 -8.02
N LEU A 25 -7.56 -11.51 -7.35
CA LEU A 25 -7.41 -12.46 -6.25
C LEU A 25 -8.20 -12.07 -4.99
N MET A 26 -8.37 -10.77 -4.73
CA MET A 26 -8.97 -10.26 -3.49
C MET A 26 -10.19 -9.39 -3.80
N ARG A 27 -11.24 -10.03 -4.32
CA ARG A 27 -12.50 -9.37 -4.66
C ARG A 27 -13.69 -10.30 -4.48
N ILE A 28 -14.74 -9.78 -3.82
CA ILE A 28 -16.04 -10.46 -3.69
C ILE A 28 -17.12 -9.57 -4.33
N GLY A 29 -17.85 -10.12 -5.30
CA GLY A 29 -18.94 -9.46 -6.03
C GLY A 29 -18.49 -8.41 -7.05
N GLY A 30 -19.44 -7.81 -7.78
CA GLY A 30 -19.21 -6.68 -8.72
C GLY A 30 -18.83 -7.11 -10.15
N ALA A 31 -18.70 -6.16 -11.07
CA ALA A 31 -18.34 -6.41 -12.46
C ALA A 31 -16.87 -6.85 -12.61
N THR A 32 -16.58 -7.80 -13.50
CA THR A 32 -15.21 -8.27 -13.73
C THR A 32 -14.28 -7.13 -14.15
N PRO A 33 -13.11 -6.96 -13.52
CA PRO A 33 -12.14 -5.95 -13.93
C PRO A 33 -11.66 -6.17 -15.38
N SER A 34 -11.29 -5.08 -16.06
CA SER A 34 -10.65 -5.16 -17.39
C SER A 34 -9.29 -5.84 -17.28
N THR A 35 -9.11 -6.95 -17.98
CA THR A 35 -7.86 -7.72 -17.99
C THR A 35 -6.70 -6.93 -18.59
N VAL A 36 -6.96 -6.13 -19.63
CA VAL A 36 -5.96 -5.28 -20.28
C VAL A 36 -5.40 -4.27 -19.29
N VAL A 37 -6.28 -3.57 -18.58
CA VAL A 37 -5.89 -2.55 -17.60
C VAL A 37 -5.12 -3.15 -16.41
N MET A 38 -5.47 -4.38 -15.99
CA MET A 38 -4.70 -5.09 -14.97
C MET A 38 -3.31 -5.51 -15.45
N LEU A 39 -3.18 -5.92 -16.71
CA LEU A 39 -1.89 -6.28 -17.30
C LEU A 39 -0.99 -5.05 -17.45
N ASP A 40 -1.51 -3.95 -17.98
CA ASP A 40 -0.75 -2.70 -18.11
C ASP A 40 -0.21 -2.21 -16.76
N PHE A 41 -1.01 -2.34 -15.70
CA PHE A 41 -0.57 -2.03 -14.35
C PHE A 41 0.50 -2.98 -13.83
N HIS A 42 0.31 -4.28 -14.04
CA HIS A 42 1.31 -5.28 -13.66
C HIS A 42 2.65 -5.01 -14.36
N ASP A 43 2.61 -4.69 -15.65
CA ASP A 43 3.78 -4.34 -16.44
C ASP A 43 4.42 -3.04 -15.94
N ALA A 44 3.63 -2.03 -15.57
CA ALA A 44 4.16 -0.80 -14.98
C ALA A 44 4.89 -1.06 -13.64
N ILE A 45 4.34 -1.91 -12.77
CA ILE A 45 4.99 -2.33 -11.52
C ILE A 45 6.31 -3.04 -11.83
N ALA A 46 6.29 -4.01 -12.75
CA ALA A 46 7.46 -4.79 -13.13
C ALA A 46 8.56 -3.92 -13.75
N ASN A 47 8.19 -3.01 -14.67
CA ASN A 47 9.10 -2.08 -15.34
C ASN A 47 9.77 -1.11 -14.35
N CYS A 48 9.08 -0.76 -13.26
CA CYS A 48 9.63 0.08 -12.20
C CYS A 48 10.40 -0.72 -11.13
N ALA A 49 10.52 -2.05 -11.28
CA ALA A 49 11.09 -2.96 -10.27
C ALA A 49 10.48 -2.76 -8.87
N LEU A 50 9.18 -2.48 -8.84
CA LEU A 50 8.40 -2.35 -7.61
C LEU A 50 7.87 -3.72 -7.19
N MET A 51 7.69 -3.91 -5.90
CA MET A 51 7.09 -5.10 -5.33
C MET A 51 6.08 -4.75 -4.26
N ASP A 52 5.07 -5.61 -4.14
CA ASP A 52 4.07 -5.49 -3.08
C ASP A 52 4.73 -5.78 -1.73
N ALA A 53 4.60 -4.84 -0.79
CA ALA A 53 5.16 -4.94 0.56
C ALA A 53 4.43 -5.99 1.43
N GLY A 54 3.29 -6.51 0.97
CA GLY A 54 2.36 -7.29 1.77
C GLY A 54 1.69 -6.44 2.84
N TYR A 55 0.86 -7.09 3.66
CA TYR A 55 0.25 -6.47 4.83
C TYR A 55 -0.19 -7.52 5.85
N ILE A 56 -0.47 -7.06 7.07
CA ILE A 56 -1.08 -7.80 8.16
C ILE A 56 -2.50 -7.28 8.39
N GLY A 57 -3.47 -8.18 8.52
CA GLY A 57 -4.87 -7.85 8.78
C GLY A 57 -5.83 -8.32 7.69
N SER A 58 -6.99 -7.68 7.60
CA SER A 58 -8.05 -8.07 6.66
C SER A 58 -7.57 -7.97 5.20
N PRO A 59 -7.90 -8.93 4.33
CA PRO A 59 -7.46 -8.88 2.94
C PRO A 59 -8.12 -7.81 2.08
N TYR A 60 -9.13 -7.12 2.60
CA TYR A 60 -9.90 -6.11 1.87
C TYR A 60 -9.67 -4.75 2.51
N THR A 61 -9.48 -3.75 1.65
CA THR A 61 -9.30 -2.36 2.08
C THR A 61 -10.53 -1.52 1.81
N TRP A 62 -11.49 -2.04 1.04
CA TRP A 62 -12.74 -1.37 0.73
C TRP A 62 -13.94 -2.30 0.86
N TYR A 63 -15.01 -1.77 1.47
CA TYR A 63 -16.26 -2.48 1.73
C TYR A 63 -17.46 -1.65 1.28
N SER A 64 -18.26 -2.22 0.40
CA SER A 64 -19.63 -1.77 0.16
C SER A 64 -20.61 -2.87 0.53
N ARG A 65 -21.90 -2.55 0.60
CA ARG A 65 -22.98 -3.41 1.12
C ARG A 65 -22.96 -4.86 0.61
N ARG A 66 -22.40 -5.11 -0.58
CA ARG A 66 -22.27 -6.44 -1.18
C ARG A 66 -20.91 -6.70 -1.83
N LEU A 67 -19.95 -5.79 -1.64
CA LEU A 67 -18.68 -5.81 -2.36
C LEU A 67 -17.52 -5.66 -1.39
N GLN A 68 -16.47 -6.43 -1.60
CA GLN A 68 -15.22 -6.30 -0.86
C GLN A 68 -14.07 -6.29 -1.86
N GLN A 69 -13.17 -5.32 -1.75
CA GLN A 69 -12.05 -5.14 -2.67
C GLN A 69 -10.78 -4.78 -1.91
N CYS A 70 -9.65 -5.28 -2.37
CA CYS A 70 -8.32 -4.76 -2.02
C CYS A 70 -7.92 -3.73 -3.09
N LEU A 71 -8.12 -2.45 -2.79
CA LEU A 71 -7.77 -1.33 -3.67
C LEU A 71 -6.45 -0.68 -3.27
N ASP A 72 -6.09 -0.77 -2.00
CA ASP A 72 -4.94 -0.08 -1.44
C ASP A 72 -3.81 -1.09 -1.23
N ARG A 73 -2.65 -0.82 -1.82
CA ARG A 73 -1.42 -1.61 -1.70
C ARG A 73 -0.22 -0.68 -1.57
N ILE A 74 0.75 -1.09 -0.78
CA ILE A 74 2.05 -0.41 -0.71
C ILE A 74 3.01 -1.13 -1.64
N LEU A 75 3.53 -0.39 -2.61
CA LEU A 75 4.56 -0.86 -3.53
C LEU A 75 5.90 -0.23 -3.13
N VAL A 76 6.94 -1.05 -3.02
CA VAL A 76 8.28 -0.63 -2.64
C VAL A 76 9.32 -1.08 -3.64
N SER A 77 10.39 -0.30 -3.78
CA SER A 77 11.57 -0.68 -4.55
C SER A 77 12.53 -1.51 -3.71
N GLY A 78 13.46 -2.21 -4.36
CA GLY A 78 14.55 -2.94 -3.69
C GLY A 78 15.35 -2.05 -2.74
N CYS A 79 15.75 -0.85 -3.19
CA CYS A 79 16.51 0.08 -2.36
C CYS A 79 15.75 0.54 -1.11
N TRP A 80 14.42 0.59 -1.15
CA TRP A 80 13.62 0.93 0.02
C TRP A 80 13.68 -0.18 1.07
N MET A 81 13.63 -1.44 0.65
CA MET A 81 13.77 -2.59 1.55
C MET A 81 15.17 -2.67 2.17
N ASP A 82 16.21 -2.27 1.44
CA ASP A 82 17.58 -2.22 1.97
C ASP A 82 17.69 -1.21 3.13
N VAL A 83 17.02 -0.05 3.00
CA VAL A 83 17.00 1.01 4.01
C VAL A 83 16.10 0.65 5.20
N PHE A 84 14.97 -0.01 4.92
CA PHE A 84 13.95 -0.37 5.90
C PHE A 84 13.68 -1.89 5.91
N PRO A 85 14.64 -2.72 6.33
CA PRO A 85 14.54 -4.18 6.24
C PRO A 85 13.47 -4.78 7.18
N LYS A 86 13.00 -4.00 8.15
CA LYS A 86 11.92 -4.39 9.09
C LYS A 86 10.61 -3.66 8.81
N MET A 87 10.40 -3.18 7.58
CA MET A 87 9.15 -2.53 7.22
C MET A 87 7.97 -3.51 7.33
N GLN A 88 6.87 -3.06 7.90
CA GLN A 88 5.61 -3.77 7.99
C GLN A 88 4.46 -2.85 7.58
N VAL A 89 3.45 -3.43 6.96
CA VAL A 89 2.21 -2.74 6.61
C VAL A 89 1.06 -3.44 7.32
N ALA A 90 0.15 -2.67 7.92
CA ALA A 90 -1.04 -3.18 8.56
C ALA A 90 -2.29 -2.45 8.07
N HIS A 91 -3.40 -3.18 7.95
CA HIS A 91 -4.70 -2.58 7.64
C HIS A 91 -5.35 -2.09 8.93
N LEU A 92 -5.72 -0.81 8.96
CA LEU A 92 -6.43 -0.17 10.07
C LEU A 92 -7.92 -0.13 9.78
N GLU A 93 -8.70 -0.84 10.59
CA GLU A 93 -10.16 -0.74 10.56
C GLU A 93 -10.61 0.61 11.10
N LEU A 94 -11.19 1.44 10.23
CA LEU A 94 -11.74 2.73 10.62
C LEU A 94 -13.25 2.55 10.80
N SER A 95 -13.71 2.58 12.06
CA SER A 95 -15.10 2.27 12.47
C SER A 95 -16.23 3.04 11.76
N LYS A 96 -15.92 4.09 11.00
CA LYS A 96 -16.87 4.93 10.25
C LYS A 96 -16.50 5.15 8.78
N SER A 97 -15.53 4.40 8.25
CA SER A 97 -15.14 4.47 6.84
C SER A 97 -15.42 3.14 6.16
N ASP A 98 -15.85 3.21 4.91
CA ASP A 98 -15.86 2.11 3.96
C ASP A 98 -14.44 1.73 3.48
N HIS A 99 -13.43 2.52 3.84
CA HIS A 99 -12.01 2.25 3.63
C HIS A 99 -11.30 1.84 4.92
N HIS A 100 -10.39 0.87 4.79
CA HIS A 100 -9.37 0.59 5.78
C HIS A 100 -8.15 1.45 5.48
N GLY A 101 -7.64 2.15 6.49
CA GLY A 101 -6.38 2.85 6.35
C GLY A 101 -5.21 1.86 6.23
N LEU A 102 -4.10 2.29 5.64
CA LEU A 102 -2.84 1.55 5.69
C LEU A 102 -1.92 2.22 6.70
N LEU A 103 -1.40 1.44 7.65
CA LEU A 103 -0.33 1.84 8.55
C LEU A 103 0.97 1.23 8.05
N VAL A 104 1.98 2.07 7.83
CA VAL A 104 3.34 1.62 7.51
C VAL A 104 4.23 1.89 8.71
N GLU A 105 4.84 0.83 9.24
CA GLU A 105 5.87 0.90 10.28
C GLU A 105 7.20 0.53 9.65
N ALA A 106 8.20 1.40 9.78
CA ALA A 106 9.51 1.20 9.18
C ALA A 106 10.62 1.61 10.15
N GLU A 107 11.62 0.74 10.31
CA GLU A 107 12.83 1.02 11.10
C GLU A 107 14.01 1.26 10.15
N HIS A 108 14.66 2.42 10.26
CA HIS A 108 15.78 2.79 9.42
C HIS A 108 17.08 2.18 9.96
N THR A 109 17.84 1.51 9.11
CA THR A 109 19.18 1.04 9.45
C THR A 109 20.16 2.21 9.35
N ILE A 110 20.32 3.01 10.40
CA ILE A 110 21.45 3.94 10.47
C ILE A 110 22.67 3.12 10.89
N GLU A 111 23.48 2.66 9.94
CA GLU A 111 24.87 2.33 10.27
C GLU A 111 25.55 3.62 10.71
N ARG A 112 25.65 3.83 12.02
CA ARG A 112 26.53 4.87 12.56
C ARG A 112 27.94 4.48 12.19
N LYS A 113 28.45 4.97 11.05
CA LYS A 113 29.90 5.09 10.86
C LYS A 113 30.39 5.94 12.02
N ALA A 114 31.05 5.30 12.99
CA ALA A 114 31.75 6.00 14.03
C ALA A 114 32.86 6.82 13.37
N SER A 115 32.57 8.06 12.98
CA SER A 115 33.63 8.99 12.62
C SER A 115 34.34 9.36 13.90
N SER A 116 35.46 8.71 14.17
CA SER A 116 36.40 9.19 15.18
C SER A 116 36.97 10.50 14.65
N PHE A 117 36.44 11.63 15.12
CA PHE A 117 37.10 12.91 14.95
C PHE A 117 38.28 12.93 15.92
N GLN A 118 39.48 12.80 15.39
CA GLN A 118 40.71 13.06 16.13
C GLN A 118 41.21 14.45 15.71
N PHE A 119 41.43 15.33 16.70
CA PHE A 119 42.09 16.63 16.55
C PHE A 119 43.60 16.47 16.68
#